data_AF-A0A3D1IA49-F1
#
_entry.id   AF-A0A3D1IA49-F1
#
_cell.length_a   1.000
_cell.length_b   1.000
_cell.length_c   1.000
_cell.angle_alpha   90.00
_cell.angle_beta   90.00
_cell.angle_gamma   90.00
#
_symmetry.space_group_name_H-M   'P 1'
#
loop_
_entity.id
_entity.type
_entity.pdbx_description
1 polymer ?
#
loop_
_entity_poly.entity_id
_entity_poly.type
_entity_poly.pdbx_seq_one_letter_code
_entity_poly.pdbx_strand_id
1 'polypeptide(L)'
;MVDPPVNNTGWIPTLLEMVGAPTPEGLDGRSFASGLLGGTFPEEPIFWHFPHYTNQGGRPSGAVRDGRWMLVENYDEDRTELYDLETDVSQREDVATAHPERVEAMRAALDRWREENDAQANVPNPDCNEALFRRLYIDIDPSRFDPPNATDEDWRKIAAWRRVMDRPSEWNGRD
;
A
#
# COMPACT_ATOMS: atom_id res chain seq x y z
N MET A 1 -16.03 12.66 -13.21
CA MET A 1 -15.68 13.19 -11.88
C MET A 1 -15.85 12.05 -10.90
N VAL A 2 -14.78 11.65 -10.22
CA VAL A 2 -14.83 10.64 -9.15
C VAL A 2 -15.01 11.43 -7.85
N ASP A 3 -15.94 11.00 -6.99
CA ASP A 3 -16.09 11.63 -5.68
C ASP A 3 -14.76 11.54 -4.90
N PRO A 4 -14.41 12.53 -4.06
CA PRO A 4 -13.22 12.45 -3.23
C PRO A 4 -13.17 11.14 -2.44
N PRO A 5 -12.01 10.47 -2.38
CA PRO A 5 -11.90 9.19 -1.69
C PRO A 5 -12.06 9.39 -0.17
N VAL A 6 -12.62 8.38 0.49
CA VAL A 6 -12.67 8.30 1.95
C VAL A 6 -11.79 7.15 2.47
N ASN A 7 -11.30 7.27 3.70
CA ASN A 7 -10.51 6.24 4.37
C ASN A 7 -11.31 5.61 5.52
N ASN A 8 -11.02 4.35 5.83
CA ASN A 8 -11.62 3.59 6.93
C ASN A 8 -11.50 4.30 8.29
N THR A 9 -10.41 5.03 8.53
CA THR A 9 -10.19 5.81 9.76
C THR A 9 -11.25 6.89 9.97
N GLY A 10 -11.90 7.38 8.91
CA GLY A 10 -12.95 8.40 8.98
C GLY A 10 -14.30 7.90 9.50
N TRP A 11 -14.52 6.59 9.65
CA TRP A 11 -15.81 6.07 10.11
C TRP A 11 -16.15 6.45 11.55
N ILE A 12 -15.18 6.36 12.47
CA ILE A 12 -15.41 6.71 13.88
C ILE A 12 -15.90 8.16 14.04
N PRO A 13 -15.18 9.19 13.53
CA PRO A 13 -15.65 10.58 13.65
C PRO A 13 -16.94 10.82 12.86
N THR A 14 -17.15 10.16 11.72
CA THR A 14 -18.40 10.26 10.94
C THR A 14 -19.61 9.78 11.75
N LEU A 15 -19.52 8.60 12.36
CA LEU A 15 -20.62 8.03 13.13
C LEU A 15 -20.91 8.87 14.38
N LEU A 16 -19.87 9.36 15.07
CA LEU A 16 -20.03 10.24 16.24
C LEU A 16 -20.73 11.56 15.88
N GLU A 17 -20.33 12.19 14.77
CA GLU A 17 -20.99 13.39 14.26
C GLU A 17 -22.47 13.14 13.95
N MET A 18 -22.77 12.05 13.23
CA MET A 18 -24.14 11.72 12.83
C MET A 18 -25.08 11.45 14.00
N VAL A 19 -24.57 10.97 15.14
CA VAL A 19 -25.37 10.76 16.37
C VAL A 19 -25.29 11.92 17.35
N GLY A 20 -24.59 13.02 17.01
CA GLY A 20 -24.43 14.19 17.88
C GLY A 20 -23.57 13.94 19.12
N ALA A 21 -22.67 12.95 19.08
CA ALA A 21 -21.74 12.65 20.16
C ALA A 21 -20.43 13.45 20.02
N PRO A 22 -19.74 13.76 21.13
CA PRO A 22 -18.42 14.39 21.07
C PRO A 22 -17.41 13.48 20.37
N THR A 23 -16.58 14.06 19.51
CA THR A 23 -15.46 13.36 18.86
C THR A 23 -14.22 13.46 19.75
N PRO A 24 -13.61 12.34 20.17
CA PRO A 24 -12.35 12.34 20.91
C PRO A 24 -11.21 13.00 20.10
N GLU A 25 -10.26 13.60 20.81
CA GLU A 25 -9.00 14.05 20.21
C GLU A 25 -8.11 12.85 19.85
N GLY A 26 -7.17 13.06 18.92
CA GLY A 26 -6.18 12.04 18.52
C GLY A 26 -6.70 10.96 17.58
N LEU A 27 -7.83 11.19 16.89
CA LEU A 27 -8.25 10.33 15.78
C LEU A 27 -7.55 10.75 14.49
N ASP A 28 -7.04 9.79 13.73
CA ASP A 28 -6.38 10.05 12.43
C ASP A 28 -7.37 10.43 11.33
N GLY A 29 -8.61 9.92 11.44
CA GLY A 29 -9.66 10.13 10.47
C GLY A 29 -10.40 11.45 10.67
N ARG A 30 -10.96 11.98 9.58
CA ARG A 30 -11.92 13.08 9.59
C ARG A 30 -13.30 12.59 9.20
N SER A 31 -14.32 13.24 9.73
CA SER A 31 -15.70 12.94 9.38
C SER A 31 -15.98 13.28 7.92
N PHE A 32 -16.71 12.40 7.24
CA PHE A 32 -17.24 12.62 5.90
C PHE A 32 -18.78 12.59 5.88
N ALA A 33 -19.41 12.83 7.03
CA ALA A 33 -20.87 12.84 7.17
C ALA A 33 -21.55 13.82 6.20
N SER A 34 -20.93 14.98 5.95
CA SER A 34 -21.43 15.95 4.97
C SER A 34 -21.67 15.34 3.59
N GLY A 35 -20.70 14.55 3.07
CA GLY A 35 -20.83 13.87 1.78
C GLY A 35 -21.96 12.83 1.77
N LEU A 36 -22.13 12.07 2.87
CA LEU A 36 -23.23 11.10 3.00
C LEU A 36 -24.62 11.76 3.02
N LEU A 37 -24.70 13.02 3.48
CA LEU A 37 -25.93 13.78 3.60
C LEU A 37 -26.21 14.69 2.39
N GLY A 38 -25.54 14.42 1.25
CA GLY A 38 -25.74 15.16 0.00
C GLY A 38 -24.93 16.45 -0.11
N GLY A 39 -24.01 16.69 0.82
CA GLY A 39 -23.02 17.76 0.77
C GLY A 39 -21.77 17.36 -0.02
N THR A 40 -20.61 17.81 0.45
CA THR A 40 -19.31 17.52 -0.19
C THR A 40 -18.47 16.61 0.69
N PHE A 41 -17.67 15.74 0.06
CA PHE A 41 -16.65 14.98 0.75
C PHE A 41 -15.43 15.88 1.02
N PRO A 42 -14.73 15.67 2.14
CA PRO A 42 -13.48 16.38 2.39
C PRO A 42 -12.42 15.98 1.35
N GLU A 43 -11.71 16.98 0.79
CA GLU A 43 -10.58 16.76 -0.12
C GLU A 43 -9.28 16.75 0.66
N GLU A 44 -8.75 15.55 0.88
CA GLU A 44 -7.62 15.35 1.78
C GLU A 44 -6.69 14.28 1.24
N PRO A 45 -5.36 14.43 1.43
CA PRO A 45 -4.44 13.36 1.10
C PRO A 45 -4.71 12.11 1.93
N ILE A 46 -4.68 10.95 1.29
CA ILE A 46 -4.72 9.65 1.95
C ILE A 46 -3.35 9.03 1.85
N PHE A 47 -2.85 8.50 2.96
CA PHE A 47 -1.51 7.95 3.10
C PHE A 47 -1.57 6.45 3.39
N TRP A 48 -0.57 5.73 2.89
CA TRP A 48 -0.33 4.33 3.17
C TRP A 48 1.15 4.14 3.47
N HIS A 49 1.43 3.29 4.45
CA HIS A 49 2.77 2.88 4.79
C HIS A 49 2.77 1.39 5.09
N PHE A 50 3.51 0.65 4.27
CA PHE A 50 3.48 -0.80 4.25
C PHE A 50 4.92 -1.34 4.18
N PRO A 51 5.67 -1.33 5.29
CA PRO A 51 7.12 -1.59 5.31
C PRO A 51 7.42 -3.10 5.37
N HIS A 52 6.70 -3.93 4.60
CA HIS A 52 6.88 -5.38 4.62
C HIS A 52 6.50 -6.03 3.28
N TYR A 53 7.14 -7.18 3.00
CA TYR A 53 6.78 -8.04 1.89
C TYR A 53 5.50 -8.82 2.19
N THR A 54 4.71 -9.11 1.16
CA THR A 54 3.53 -9.97 1.27
C THR A 54 3.69 -11.27 0.50
N ASN A 55 2.82 -12.23 0.80
CA ASN A 55 2.68 -13.46 0.03
C ASN A 55 1.75 -13.31 -1.20
N GLN A 56 1.46 -12.08 -1.63
CA GLN A 56 0.73 -11.79 -2.86
C GLN A 56 1.59 -11.01 -3.88
N GLY A 57 2.91 -11.03 -3.75
CA GLY A 57 3.83 -10.28 -4.61
C GLY A 57 3.96 -8.80 -4.26
N GLY A 58 3.30 -8.34 -3.18
CA GLY A 58 3.46 -6.99 -2.66
C GLY A 58 4.85 -6.78 -2.05
N ARG A 59 5.43 -5.61 -2.33
CA ARG A 59 6.74 -5.19 -1.83
C ARG A 59 6.62 -4.02 -0.86
N PRO A 60 7.62 -3.82 0.02
CA PRO A 60 7.63 -2.72 0.97
C PRO A 60 7.48 -1.38 0.25
N SER A 61 6.43 -0.65 0.57
CA SER A 61 6.12 0.61 -0.10
C SER A 61 5.40 1.62 0.78
N GLY A 62 5.48 2.87 0.36
CA GLY A 62 4.68 3.98 0.85
C GLY A 62 3.87 4.55 -0.30
N ALA A 63 2.70 5.11 0.01
CA ALA A 63 1.92 5.78 -1.01
C ALA A 63 1.17 6.98 -0.43
N VAL A 64 0.94 7.97 -1.27
CA VAL A 64 0.03 9.08 -0.98
C VAL A 64 -0.82 9.37 -2.19
N ARG A 65 -2.14 9.48 -1.98
CA ARG A 65 -3.08 9.99 -2.97
C ARG A 65 -3.52 11.38 -2.56
N ASP A 66 -3.30 12.36 -3.43
CA ASP A 66 -3.71 13.74 -3.25
C ASP A 66 -4.45 14.23 -4.52
N GLY A 67 -5.78 14.28 -4.43
CA GLY A 67 -6.66 14.55 -5.55
C GLY A 67 -6.52 13.51 -6.67
N ARG A 68 -6.14 14.00 -7.87
CA ARG A 68 -5.87 13.17 -9.05
C ARG A 68 -4.54 12.42 -8.99
N TRP A 69 -3.62 12.86 -8.13
CA TRP A 69 -2.26 12.34 -8.12
C TRP A 69 -2.12 11.20 -7.13
N MET A 70 -1.38 10.16 -7.53
CA MET A 70 -0.96 9.09 -6.64
C MET A 70 0.54 8.89 -6.77
N LEU A 71 1.23 9.03 -5.65
CA LEU A 71 2.65 8.75 -5.54
C LEU A 71 2.85 7.42 -4.83
N VAL A 72 3.78 6.61 -5.35
CA VAL A 72 4.21 5.34 -4.76
C VAL A 72 5.72 5.36 -4.58
N GLU A 73 6.19 5.14 -3.35
CA GLU A 73 7.60 4.99 -2.98
C GLU A 73 7.89 3.51 -2.74
N ASN A 74 8.70 2.89 -3.61
CA ASN A 74 9.18 1.52 -3.46
C ASN A 74 10.46 1.54 -2.61
N TYR A 75 10.35 1.06 -1.37
CA TYR A 75 11.44 1.21 -0.41
C TYR A 75 12.65 0.31 -0.71
N ASP A 76 12.43 -0.86 -1.31
CA ASP A 76 13.49 -1.83 -1.60
C ASP A 76 14.25 -1.54 -2.90
N GLU A 77 13.71 -0.69 -3.76
CA GLU A 77 14.31 -0.27 -5.03
C GLU A 77 14.75 1.20 -5.04
N ASP A 78 14.51 1.93 -3.93
CA ASP A 78 14.70 3.39 -3.83
C ASP A 78 14.13 4.14 -5.04
N ARG A 79 12.93 3.72 -5.47
CA ARG A 79 12.25 4.27 -6.66
C ARG A 79 10.95 4.93 -6.23
N THR A 80 10.69 6.12 -6.77
CA THR A 80 9.40 6.80 -6.66
C THR A 80 8.72 6.86 -8.01
N GLU A 81 7.43 6.55 -8.03
CA GLU A 81 6.56 6.61 -9.20
C GLU A 81 5.44 7.62 -8.93
N LEU A 82 4.94 8.26 -9.98
CA LEU A 82 3.82 9.19 -9.91
C LEU A 82 2.82 8.87 -11.01
N TYR A 83 1.55 8.78 -10.63
CA TYR A 83 0.44 8.46 -11.52
C TYR A 83 -0.62 9.55 -11.48
N ASP A 84 -1.18 9.84 -12.65
CA ASP A 84 -2.34 10.71 -12.82
C ASP A 84 -3.61 9.87 -12.95
N LEU A 85 -4.36 9.73 -11.86
CA LEU A 85 -5.54 8.89 -11.78
C LEU A 85 -6.76 9.44 -12.52
N GLU A 86 -6.73 10.70 -12.96
CA GLU A 86 -7.80 11.25 -13.79
C GLU A 86 -7.70 10.75 -15.25
N THR A 87 -6.48 10.61 -15.76
CA THR A 87 -6.20 10.13 -17.12
C THR A 87 -5.82 8.66 -17.18
N ASP A 88 -5.29 8.10 -16.09
CA ASP A 88 -4.82 6.74 -15.97
C ASP A 88 -5.14 6.12 -14.61
N VAL A 89 -6.42 5.76 -14.44
CA VAL A 89 -6.90 5.02 -13.25
C VAL A 89 -6.20 3.67 -13.06
N SER A 90 -5.60 3.13 -14.12
CA SER A 90 -4.92 1.83 -14.11
C SER A 90 -3.45 1.89 -13.70
N GLN A 91 -2.88 3.09 -13.49
CA GLN A 91 -1.49 3.30 -13.06
C GLN A 91 -0.49 2.58 -13.99
N ARG A 92 -0.67 2.75 -15.30
CA ARG A 92 0.18 2.17 -16.34
C ARG A 92 1.34 3.07 -16.73
N GLU A 93 1.17 4.39 -16.63
CA GLU A 93 2.17 5.36 -17.05
C GLU A 93 2.72 6.13 -15.86
N ASP A 94 3.99 5.87 -15.52
CA ASP A 94 4.73 6.66 -14.54
C ASP A 94 5.15 8.00 -15.17
N VAL A 95 4.62 9.10 -14.62
CA VAL A 95 4.87 10.48 -15.06
C VAL A 95 5.78 11.26 -14.11
N ALA A 96 6.47 10.59 -13.16
CA ALA A 96 7.32 11.23 -12.16
C ALA A 96 8.38 12.16 -12.76
N THR A 97 9.03 11.73 -13.85
CA THR A 97 10.08 12.53 -14.52
C THR A 97 9.54 13.81 -15.17
N ALA A 98 8.27 13.82 -15.57
CA ALA A 98 7.61 14.99 -16.16
C ALA A 98 7.09 15.97 -15.11
N HIS A 99 6.92 15.54 -13.85
CA HIS A 99 6.34 16.34 -12.77
C HIS A 99 7.19 16.32 -11.48
N PRO A 100 8.48 16.72 -11.54
CA PRO A 100 9.40 16.60 -10.39
C PRO A 100 8.96 17.39 -9.16
N GLU A 101 8.39 18.59 -9.34
CA GLU A 101 7.89 19.41 -8.22
C GLU A 101 6.72 18.72 -7.49
N ARG A 102 5.86 18.00 -8.22
CA ARG A 102 4.75 17.25 -7.64
C ARG A 102 5.25 16.06 -6.84
N VAL A 103 6.25 15.35 -7.38
CA VAL A 103 6.94 14.26 -6.68
C VAL A 103 7.53 14.77 -5.37
N GLU A 104 8.32 15.85 -5.41
CA GLU A 104 8.95 16.42 -4.21
C GLU A 104 7.93 16.81 -3.14
N ALA A 105 6.86 17.52 -3.52
CA ALA A 105 5.82 17.94 -2.59
C ALA A 105 5.09 16.75 -1.95
N MET A 106 4.76 15.72 -2.73
CA MET A 106 4.04 14.55 -2.25
C MET A 106 4.94 13.63 -1.40
N ARG A 107 6.22 13.48 -1.74
CA ARG A 107 7.20 12.77 -0.90
C ARG A 107 7.35 13.46 0.46
N ALA A 108 7.55 14.77 0.46
CA ALA A 108 7.67 15.54 1.70
C ALA A 108 6.40 15.45 2.56
N ALA A 109 5.21 15.39 1.95
CA ALA A 109 3.96 15.15 2.67
C ALA A 109 3.90 13.74 3.29
N LEU A 110 4.35 12.73 2.55
CA LEU A 110 4.41 11.34 3.04
C LEU A 110 5.45 11.17 4.15
N ASP A 111 6.61 11.82 4.05
CA ASP A 111 7.64 11.85 5.10
C ASP A 111 7.10 12.45 6.39
N ARG A 112 6.52 13.66 6.29
CA ARG A 112 5.92 14.34 7.45
C ARG A 112 4.81 13.49 8.08
N TRP A 113 3.92 12.90 7.27
CA TRP A 113 2.87 12.03 7.78
C TRP A 113 3.44 10.83 8.53
N ARG A 114 4.52 10.20 8.03
CA ARG A 114 5.20 9.10 8.74
C ARG A 114 5.76 9.54 10.09
N GLU A 115 6.41 10.70 10.15
CA GLU A 115 6.96 11.28 11.39
C GLU A 115 5.86 11.60 12.42
N GLU A 116 4.78 12.24 11.98
CA GLU A 116 3.64 12.59 12.83
C GLU A 116 2.94 11.36 13.45
N ASN A 117 3.00 10.22 12.77
CA ASN A 117 2.35 8.97 13.19
C ASN A 117 3.31 7.98 13.87
N ASP A 118 4.57 8.37 14.13
CA ASP A 118 5.62 7.48 14.65
C ASP A 118 5.69 6.15 13.84
N ALA A 119 5.59 6.26 12.52
CA ALA A 119 5.53 5.11 11.63
C ALA A 119 6.85 4.34 11.65
N GLN A 120 6.77 3.01 11.74
CA GLN A 120 7.95 2.15 11.77
C GLN A 120 8.79 2.33 10.50
N ALA A 121 10.06 2.72 10.64
CA ALA A 121 10.97 2.80 9.51
C ALA A 121 11.17 1.44 8.82
N ASN A 122 11.35 1.45 7.50
CA ASN A 122 11.81 0.27 6.77
C ASN A 122 13.32 0.12 6.93
N VAL A 123 13.75 -0.78 7.81
CA VAL A 123 15.16 -1.07 8.07
C VAL A 123 15.50 -2.50 7.65
N PRO A 124 16.73 -2.76 7.14
CA PRO A 124 17.14 -4.12 6.80
C PRO A 124 17.00 -5.07 7.99
N ASN A 125 16.43 -6.25 7.75
CA ASN A 125 16.38 -7.31 8.76
C ASN A 125 17.80 -7.90 8.95
N PRO A 126 18.43 -7.74 10.13
CA PRO A 126 19.78 -8.24 10.37
C PRO A 126 19.86 -9.78 10.36
N ASP A 127 18.73 -10.46 10.60
CA ASP A 127 18.62 -11.92 10.63
C ASP A 127 18.07 -12.49 9.32
N CYS A 128 18.19 -11.75 8.21
CA CYS A 128 17.66 -12.18 6.92
C CYS A 128 18.37 -13.45 6.42
N ASN A 129 17.59 -14.53 6.25
CA ASN A 129 18.03 -15.68 5.47
C ASN A 129 17.79 -15.39 3.99
N GLU A 130 18.82 -14.92 3.28
CA GLU A 130 18.73 -14.50 1.87
C GLU A 130 18.17 -15.58 0.95
N ALA A 131 18.56 -16.84 1.17
CA ALA A 131 18.09 -17.95 0.32
C ALA A 131 16.60 -18.22 0.51
N LEU A 132 16.12 -18.17 1.76
CA LEU A 132 14.71 -18.31 2.08
C LEU A 132 13.90 -17.09 1.60
N PHE A 133 14.43 -15.88 1.78
CA PHE A 133 13.84 -14.65 1.28
C PHE A 133 13.64 -14.72 -0.24
N ARG A 134 14.71 -15.07 -0.97
CA ARG A 134 14.66 -15.17 -2.42
C ARG A 134 13.62 -16.20 -2.86
N ARG A 135 13.61 -17.37 -2.23
CA ARG A 135 12.62 -18.42 -2.51
C ARG A 135 11.18 -17.94 -2.33
N LEU A 136 10.91 -17.23 -1.23
CA LEU A 136 9.55 -16.84 -0.85
C LEU A 136 9.04 -15.63 -1.63
N TYR A 137 9.89 -14.66 -1.94
CA TYR A 137 9.46 -13.34 -2.41
C TYR A 137 10.01 -12.94 -3.78
N ILE A 138 11.00 -13.65 -4.33
CA ILE A 138 11.66 -13.31 -5.60
C ILE A 138 11.47 -14.40 -6.66
N ASP A 139 11.71 -15.67 -6.31
CA ASP A 139 11.73 -16.77 -7.29
C ASP A 139 10.32 -17.15 -7.76
N ILE A 140 9.29 -16.85 -6.96
CA ILE A 140 7.89 -17.12 -7.28
C ILE A 140 7.11 -15.83 -7.07
N ASP A 141 6.43 -15.40 -8.13
CA ASP A 141 5.47 -14.30 -8.09
C ASP A 141 4.05 -14.88 -8.05
N PRO A 142 3.44 -15.03 -6.86
CA PRO A 142 2.10 -15.60 -6.74
C PRO A 142 1.01 -14.68 -7.33
N SER A 143 1.31 -13.39 -7.57
CA SER A 143 0.33 -12.46 -8.17
C SER A 143 0.06 -12.76 -9.65
N ARG A 144 1.00 -13.45 -10.30
CA ARG A 144 0.91 -13.86 -11.72
C ARG A 144 0.36 -15.27 -11.90
N PHE A 145 0.03 -15.97 -10.81
CA PHE A 145 -0.57 -17.28 -10.90
C PHE A 145 -1.98 -17.17 -11.47
N ASP A 146 -2.28 -17.95 -12.51
CA ASP A 146 -3.57 -17.96 -13.20
C ASP A 146 -4.27 -19.32 -12.98
N PRO A 147 -5.02 -19.48 -11.87
CA PRO A 147 -5.61 -20.77 -11.51
C PRO A 147 -6.48 -21.41 -12.61
N PRO A 148 -7.32 -20.65 -13.35
CA PRO A 148 -8.10 -21.19 -14.46
C PRO A 148 -7.29 -21.88 -15.58
N ASN A 149 -6.04 -21.45 -15.83
CA ASN A 149 -5.21 -21.95 -16.93
C ASN A 149 -3.95 -22.71 -16.45
N ALA A 150 -3.78 -22.87 -15.14
CA ALA A 150 -2.60 -23.51 -14.55
C ALA A 150 -2.54 -25.02 -14.81
N THR A 151 -1.34 -25.51 -15.12
CA THR A 151 -1.06 -26.95 -15.25
C THR A 151 -0.89 -27.60 -13.88
N ASP A 152 -0.93 -28.94 -13.82
CA ASP A 152 -0.57 -29.68 -12.60
C ASP A 152 0.84 -29.33 -12.08
N GLU A 153 1.78 -29.02 -12.97
CA GLU A 153 3.12 -28.61 -12.58
C GLU A 153 3.11 -27.24 -11.90
N ASP A 154 2.35 -26.29 -12.43
CA ASP A 154 2.20 -24.95 -11.84
C ASP A 154 1.55 -25.03 -10.45
N TRP A 155 0.51 -25.85 -10.31
CA TRP A 155 -0.11 -26.14 -9.02
C TRP A 155 0.87 -26.77 -8.02
N ARG A 156 1.72 -27.71 -8.46
CA ARG A 156 2.76 -28.30 -7.59
C ARG A 156 3.78 -27.25 -7.15
N LYS A 157 4.21 -26.36 -8.04
CA LYS A 157 5.13 -25.26 -7.71
C LYS A 157 4.54 -24.32 -6.66
N ILE A 158 3.30 -23.84 -6.88
CA ILE A 158 2.62 -22.97 -5.92
C ILE A 158 2.36 -23.68 -4.59
N ALA A 159 1.95 -24.95 -4.60
CA ALA A 159 1.75 -25.72 -3.37
C ALA A 159 3.06 -25.92 -2.60
N ALA A 160 4.17 -26.20 -3.28
CA ALA A 160 5.48 -26.34 -2.64
C ALA A 160 5.95 -25.02 -2.03
N TRP A 161 5.82 -23.92 -2.76
CA TRP A 161 6.07 -22.57 -2.25
C TRP A 161 5.21 -22.25 -1.04
N ARG A 162 3.90 -22.52 -1.12
CA ARG A 162 2.95 -22.20 -0.05
C ARG A 162 3.29 -22.94 1.25
N ARG A 163 3.71 -24.20 1.17
CA ARG A 163 4.16 -24.97 2.34
C ARG A 163 5.35 -24.32 3.05
N VAL A 164 6.31 -23.80 2.28
CA VAL A 164 7.45 -23.09 2.86
C VAL A 164 7.04 -21.73 3.42
N MET A 165 6.12 -21.02 2.77
CA MET A 165 5.58 -19.75 3.26
C MET A 165 4.83 -19.91 4.59
N ASP A 166 4.04 -20.98 4.73
CA ASP A 166 3.28 -21.26 5.96
C ASP A 166 4.19 -21.72 7.11
N ARG A 167 5.35 -22.34 6.80
CA ARG A 167 6.29 -22.89 7.79
C ARG A 167 7.75 -22.60 7.42
N PRO A 168 8.18 -21.33 7.43
CA PRO A 168 9.51 -20.93 6.97
C PRO A 168 10.65 -21.53 7.81
N SER A 169 10.40 -21.79 9.09
CA SER A 169 11.37 -22.40 10.01
C SER A 169 11.66 -23.89 9.72
N GLU A 170 10.80 -24.56 8.96
CA GLU A 170 10.98 -25.98 8.59
C GLU A 170 11.81 -26.15 7.31
N TRP A 171 12.16 -25.07 6.61
CA TRP A 171 12.92 -25.14 5.36
C TRP A 171 14.42 -25.42 5.62
N ASN A 172 14.91 -26.52 5.05
CA ASN A 172 16.27 -27.02 5.26
C ASN A 172 17.28 -26.59 4.18
N GLY A 173 16.91 -25.61 3.34
CA GLY A 173 17.77 -25.10 2.26
C GLY A 173 17.78 -25.92 0.97
N ARG A 174 16.88 -26.90 0.79
CA ARG A 174 16.83 -27.77 -0.41
C ARG A 174 15.43 -27.88 -1.01
N ASP A 175 15.39 -28.24 -2.29
CA ASP A 175 14.22 -28.61 -3.09
C ASP A 175 14.26 -30.08 -3.48
#